data_AF-A0A223D5D2-F1
#
_entry.id   AF-A0A223D5D2-F1
#
_cell.length_a   1.000
_cell.length_b   1.000
_cell.length_c   1.000
_cell.angle_alpha   90.00
_cell.angle_beta   90.00
_cell.angle_gamma   90.00
#
_symmetry.space_group_name_H-M   'P 1'
#
loop_
_entity.id
_entity.type
_entity.pdbx_description
1 polymer ?
#
loop_
_entity_poly.entity_id
_entity_poly.type
_entity_poly.pdbx_seq_one_letter_code
_entity_poly.pdbx_strand_id
1 'polypeptide(L)'
;MKALAVVGYKNSGKTTLVARLVAAFKAQGYRVGTCKHEGGGHPVTGDTPNTDTWRHRQAGADVTLLASATETVLRQYQAVEPSLELLLEQLAQAKPVLDLVIVEGWKRSTLPKIVMVGADKIEEMTNVVAWVQNCQSSSIAVGQEQVYDRDDIEALVLLIKSRVLHE
;
A
#
# COMPACT_ATOMS: atom_id res chain seq x y z
N MET A 1 -9.35 -12.00 -3.97
CA MET A 1 -8.56 -10.83 -3.56
C MET A 1 -7.97 -10.15 -4.79
N LYS A 2 -8.12 -8.83 -4.93
CA LYS A 2 -7.42 -7.98 -5.91
C LYS A 2 -6.33 -7.17 -5.21
N ALA A 3 -5.38 -6.62 -5.96
CA ALA A 3 -4.33 -5.76 -5.41
C ALA A 3 -4.12 -4.51 -6.28
N LEU A 4 -3.88 -3.38 -5.62
CA LEU A 4 -3.59 -2.08 -6.23
C LEU A 4 -2.36 -1.47 -5.55
N ALA A 5 -1.42 -0.92 -6.31
CA ALA A 5 -0.29 -0.18 -5.75
C ALA A 5 -0.56 1.33 -5.70
N VAL A 6 -0.07 2.00 -4.65
CA VAL A 6 0.03 3.47 -4.53
C VAL A 6 1.50 3.81 -4.48
N VAL A 7 1.98 4.50 -5.52
CA VAL A 7 3.40 4.77 -5.75
C VAL A 7 3.66 6.26 -5.87
N GLY A 8 4.90 6.70 -5.63
CA GLY A 8 5.27 8.11 -5.64
C GLY A 8 6.49 8.40 -4.77
N TYR A 9 7.07 9.58 -4.92
CA TYR A 9 8.25 10.00 -4.17
C TYR A 9 8.01 10.05 -2.65
N LYS A 10 9.10 10.04 -1.87
CA LYS A 10 9.02 10.26 -0.42
C LYS A 10 8.31 11.59 -0.15
N ASN A 11 7.47 11.64 0.89
CA ASN A 11 6.67 12.80 1.28
C ASN A 11 5.61 13.29 0.26
N SER A 12 5.23 12.48 -0.74
CA SER A 12 4.14 12.86 -1.68
C SER A 12 2.73 12.78 -1.07
N GLY A 13 2.58 12.17 0.11
CA GLY A 13 1.28 11.94 0.75
C GLY A 13 0.70 10.53 0.54
N LYS A 14 1.52 9.54 0.14
CA LYS A 14 1.06 8.16 -0.12
C LYS A 14 0.32 7.55 1.06
N THR A 15 0.91 7.61 2.24
CA THR A 15 0.31 7.05 3.46
C THR A 15 -1.05 7.68 3.75
N THR A 16 -1.20 8.99 3.53
CA THR A 16 -2.49 9.69 3.66
C THR A 16 -3.51 9.19 2.64
N LEU A 17 -3.11 9.06 1.37
CA LEU A 17 -4.00 8.56 0.31
C LEU A 17 -4.42 7.10 0.57
N VAL A 18 -3.47 6.24 0.93
CA VAL A 18 -3.75 4.84 1.28
C VAL A 18 -4.74 4.76 2.43
N ALA A 19 -4.54 5.50 3.52
CA ALA A 19 -5.47 5.52 4.65
C ALA A 19 -6.89 5.95 4.25
N ARG A 20 -7.01 6.96 3.38
CA ARG A 20 -8.32 7.43 2.89
C ARG A 20 -9.00 6.43 1.97
N LEU A 21 -8.25 5.78 1.08
CA LEU A 21 -8.79 4.70 0.23
C LEU A 21 -9.24 3.51 1.08
N VAL A 22 -8.47 3.10 2.08
CA VAL A 22 -8.87 2.06 3.03
C VAL A 22 -10.19 2.45 3.70
N ALA A 23 -10.30 3.66 4.27
CA ALA A 23 -11.52 4.13 4.91
C ALA A 23 -12.73 4.12 3.95
N ALA A 24 -12.56 4.59 2.72
CA ALA A 24 -13.63 4.62 1.72
C ALA A 24 -14.11 3.22 1.30
N PHE A 25 -13.21 2.28 1.04
CA PHE A 25 -13.58 0.90 0.73
C PHE A 25 -14.18 0.17 1.93
N LYS A 26 -13.64 0.39 3.14
CA LYS A 26 -14.22 -0.16 4.38
C LYS A 26 -15.65 0.34 4.60
N ALA A 27 -15.94 1.63 4.34
CA ALA A 27 -17.29 2.20 4.44
C ALA A 27 -18.28 1.56 3.45
N GLN A 28 -17.79 0.96 2.36
CA GLN A 28 -18.59 0.24 1.38
C GLN A 28 -18.62 -1.29 1.60
N GLY A 29 -18.13 -1.77 2.75
CA GLY A 29 -18.23 -3.18 3.15
C GLY A 29 -17.08 -4.08 2.70
N TYR A 30 -16.06 -3.56 2.00
CA TYR A 30 -14.91 -4.38 1.59
C TYR A 30 -14.05 -4.78 2.79
N ARG A 31 -13.41 -5.95 2.68
CA ARG A 31 -12.32 -6.39 3.56
C ARG A 31 -11.01 -5.99 2.91
N VAL A 32 -10.34 -5.01 3.51
CA VAL A 32 -9.17 -4.35 2.92
C VAL A 32 -7.93 -4.71 3.73
N GLY A 33 -6.90 -5.22 3.06
CA GLY A 33 -5.55 -5.34 3.61
C GLY A 33 -4.62 -4.26 3.09
N THR A 34 -3.49 -4.09 3.76
CA THR A 34 -2.43 -3.16 3.34
C THR A 34 -1.08 -3.85 3.33
N CYS A 35 -0.24 -3.53 2.34
CA CYS A 35 1.15 -3.97 2.29
C CYS A 35 2.04 -2.75 2.07
N LYS A 36 3.02 -2.48 2.95
CA LYS A 36 3.87 -1.29 2.85
C LYS A 36 5.32 -1.68 2.65
N HIS A 37 5.98 -1.04 1.69
CA HIS A 37 7.43 -1.13 1.52
C HIS A 37 8.12 0.04 2.23
N GLU A 38 8.92 -0.25 3.26
CA GLU A 38 9.89 0.71 3.79
C GLU A 38 11.17 0.68 2.94
N GLY A 39 11.33 1.64 2.04
CA GLY A 39 12.56 1.75 1.24
C GLY A 39 13.77 2.17 2.10
N GLY A 40 14.95 1.65 1.77
CA GLY A 40 16.23 2.10 2.36
C GLY A 40 16.89 1.14 3.37
N GLY A 41 16.44 -0.11 3.47
CA GLY A 41 17.11 -1.15 4.28
C GLY A 41 16.96 -0.98 5.80
N HIS A 42 16.10 -0.06 6.25
CA HIS A 42 15.79 0.06 7.66
C HIS A 42 14.90 -1.10 8.13
N PRO A 43 15.07 -1.59 9.36
CA PRO A 43 14.14 -2.54 9.95
C PRO A 43 12.71 -1.98 9.95
N VAL A 44 11.73 -2.87 9.81
CA VAL A 44 10.32 -2.52 9.99
C VAL A 44 10.13 -1.87 11.37
N THR A 45 9.37 -0.78 11.41
CA THR A 45 9.12 0.00 12.62
C THR A 45 8.51 -0.85 13.75
N GLY A 46 8.77 -0.44 15.00
CA GLY A 46 8.16 -1.03 16.20
C GLY A 46 8.90 -2.19 16.85
N ASP A 47 10.08 -2.60 16.35
CA ASP A 47 10.98 -3.50 17.08
C ASP A 47 12.01 -2.68 17.86
N THR A 48 11.56 -2.06 18.95
CA THR A 48 12.35 -1.11 19.74
C THR A 48 13.42 -1.83 20.57
N PRO A 49 14.68 -1.35 20.61
CA PRO A 49 15.73 -1.94 21.43
C PRO A 49 15.31 -2.15 22.89
N ASN A 50 15.75 -3.26 23.48
CA ASN A 50 15.49 -3.66 24.86
C ASN A 50 14.04 -4.07 25.21
N THR A 51 13.12 -4.10 24.24
CA THR A 51 11.82 -4.77 24.42
C THR A 51 11.95 -6.30 24.37
N ASP A 52 10.94 -7.02 24.87
CA ASP A 52 10.99 -8.49 24.92
C ASP A 52 11.11 -9.11 23.52
N THR A 53 10.38 -8.58 22.54
CA THR A 53 10.47 -9.07 21.15
C THR A 53 11.81 -8.79 20.51
N TRP A 54 12.42 -7.65 20.84
CA TRP A 54 13.77 -7.34 20.39
C TRP A 54 14.78 -8.31 20.99
N ARG A 55 14.65 -8.66 22.27
CA ARG A 55 15.51 -9.68 22.91
C ARG A 55 15.31 -11.06 22.29
N HIS A 56 14.09 -11.45 21.94
CA HIS A 56 13.81 -12.72 21.23
C HIS A 56 14.55 -12.76 19.88
N ARG A 57 14.47 -11.67 19.11
CA ARG A 57 15.22 -11.54 17.84
C ARG A 57 16.72 -11.65 18.06
N GLN A 58 17.27 -10.90 19.01
CA GLN A 58 18.71 -10.92 19.30
C GLN A 58 19.20 -12.29 19.79
N ALA A 59 18.32 -13.08 20.41
CA ALA A 59 18.60 -14.47 20.79
C ALA A 59 18.55 -15.45 19.60
N GLY A 60 18.16 -15.00 18.40
CA GLY A 60 18.15 -15.81 17.18
C GLY A 60 16.79 -16.37 16.78
N ALA A 61 15.68 -15.79 17.25
CA ALA A 61 14.36 -16.19 16.76
C ALA A 61 14.19 -15.87 15.27
N ASP A 62 13.81 -16.86 14.47
CA ASP A 62 13.43 -16.66 13.05
C ASP A 62 12.05 -16.01 12.92
N VAL A 63 11.15 -16.32 13.86
CA VAL A 63 9.78 -15.81 13.91
C VAL A 63 9.40 -15.49 15.36
N THR A 64 8.78 -14.31 15.57
CA THR A 64 8.17 -13.91 16.84
C THR A 64 6.69 -13.59 16.62
N LEU A 65 5.80 -14.23 17.39
CA LEU A 65 4.37 -13.93 17.39
C LEU A 65 3.99 -13.24 18.71
N LEU A 66 3.33 -12.09 18.60
CA LEU A 66 2.74 -11.37 19.72
C LEU A 66 1.22 -11.40 19.60
N ALA A 67 0.54 -11.45 20.73
CA ALA A 67 -0.92 -11.35 20.78
C ALA A 67 -1.35 -10.45 21.95
N SER A 68 -2.41 -9.70 21.72
CA SER A 68 -3.15 -8.95 22.73
C SER A 68 -4.64 -9.27 22.62
N ALA A 69 -5.48 -8.63 23.43
CA ALA A 69 -6.93 -8.79 23.34
C ALA A 69 -7.52 -8.30 22.01
N THR A 70 -6.80 -7.44 21.26
CA THR A 70 -7.33 -6.76 20.07
C THR A 70 -6.56 -7.04 18.80
N GLU A 71 -5.34 -7.56 18.87
CA GLU A 71 -4.50 -7.78 17.69
C GLU A 71 -3.43 -8.84 17.89
N THR A 72 -2.88 -9.29 16.77
CA THR A 72 -1.68 -10.12 16.73
C THR A 72 -0.65 -9.50 15.82
N VAL A 73 0.63 -9.60 16.18
CA VAL A 73 1.76 -9.15 15.35
C VAL A 73 2.66 -10.34 15.07
N LEU A 74 2.85 -10.66 13.80
CA LEU A 74 3.83 -11.65 13.35
C LEU A 74 5.05 -10.90 12.82
N ARG A 75 6.21 -11.15 13.43
CA ARG A 75 7.51 -10.71 12.94
C ARG A 75 8.25 -11.91 12.40
N GLN A 76 8.53 -11.91 11.10
CA GLN A 76 9.41 -12.87 10.45
C GLN A 76 10.72 -12.16 10.11
N TYR A 77 11.83 -12.70 10.58
CA TYR A 77 13.15 -12.13 10.37
C TYR A 77 13.84 -12.88 9.23
N GLN A 78 14.39 -12.13 8.28
CA GLN A 78 14.98 -12.70 7.07
C GLN A 78 16.16 -11.85 6.59
N ALA A 79 17.14 -12.51 5.98
CA ALA A 79 18.34 -11.85 5.45
C ALA A 79 18.11 -11.17 4.09
N VAL A 80 17.09 -11.60 3.35
CA VAL A 80 16.78 -11.13 2.00
C VAL A 80 15.39 -10.52 1.99
N GLU A 81 15.21 -9.39 1.29
CA GLU A 81 13.91 -8.75 1.12
C GLU A 81 12.92 -9.71 0.40
N PRO A 82 11.68 -9.89 0.89
CA PRO A 82 10.72 -10.76 0.23
C PRO A 82 10.19 -10.12 -1.06
N SER A 83 9.84 -10.95 -2.04
CA SER A 83 9.12 -10.47 -3.22
C SER A 83 7.70 -10.02 -2.85
N LEU A 84 7.15 -9.08 -3.62
CA LEU A 84 5.77 -8.62 -3.41
C LEU A 84 4.79 -9.78 -3.61
N GLU A 85 5.05 -10.67 -4.55
CA GLU A 85 4.24 -11.84 -4.86
C GLU A 85 4.09 -12.75 -3.63
N LEU A 86 5.20 -13.03 -2.94
CA LEU A 86 5.19 -13.82 -1.70
C LEU A 86 4.35 -13.14 -0.60
N LEU A 87 4.49 -11.82 -0.43
CA LEU A 87 3.72 -11.06 0.56
C LEU A 87 2.22 -11.06 0.24
N LEU A 88 1.85 -10.98 -1.04
CA LEU A 88 0.45 -11.05 -1.47
C LEU A 88 -0.14 -12.44 -1.26
N GLU A 89 0.63 -13.51 -1.46
CA GLU A 89 0.21 -14.88 -1.13
C GLU A 89 -0.05 -15.04 0.37
N GLN A 90 0.81 -14.48 1.22
CA GLN A 90 0.59 -14.47 2.67
C GLN A 90 -0.69 -13.72 3.04
N LEU A 91 -0.94 -12.55 2.45
CA LEU A 91 -2.17 -11.78 2.68
C LEU A 91 -3.42 -12.51 2.15
N ALA A 92 -3.31 -13.27 1.06
CA ALA A 92 -4.42 -14.06 0.52
C ALA A 92 -4.87 -15.17 1.49
N GLN A 93 -3.96 -15.64 2.35
CA GLN A 93 -4.25 -16.64 3.39
C GLN A 93 -4.73 -16.02 4.71
N ALA A 94 -4.68 -14.69 4.84
CA ALA A 94 -5.11 -14.00 6.05
C ALA A 94 -6.60 -14.22 6.33
N LYS A 95 -6.97 -14.13 7.62
CA LYS A 95 -8.37 -14.12 8.06
C LYS A 95 -8.72 -12.73 8.65
N PRO A 96 -9.86 -12.14 8.25
CA PRO A 96 -10.81 -12.63 7.25
C PRO A 96 -10.22 -12.60 5.83
N VAL A 97 -10.80 -13.39 4.92
CA VAL A 97 -10.44 -13.36 3.48
C VAL A 97 -10.58 -11.93 2.97
N LEU A 98 -9.57 -11.44 2.26
CA LEU A 98 -9.53 -10.05 1.78
C LEU A 98 -10.13 -9.92 0.38
N ASP A 99 -10.85 -8.82 0.16
CA ASP A 99 -11.41 -8.46 -1.14
C ASP A 99 -10.38 -7.65 -1.94
N LEU A 100 -9.70 -6.70 -1.27
CA LEU A 100 -8.72 -5.79 -1.85
C LEU A 100 -7.48 -5.64 -0.94
N VAL A 101 -6.29 -5.62 -1.54
CA VAL A 101 -5.05 -5.18 -0.88
C VAL A 101 -4.54 -3.89 -1.52
N ILE A 102 -4.26 -2.90 -0.68
CA ILE A 102 -3.62 -1.65 -1.11
C ILE A 102 -2.14 -1.69 -0.73
N VAL A 103 -1.28 -1.67 -1.75
CA VAL A 103 0.17 -1.75 -1.61
C VAL A 103 0.77 -0.35 -1.63
N GLU A 104 1.39 0.12 -0.55
CA GLU A 104 2.16 1.36 -0.53
C GLU A 104 3.62 1.06 -0.92
N GLY A 105 4.04 1.49 -2.12
CA GLY A 105 5.40 1.24 -2.63
C GLY A 105 5.45 0.20 -3.76
N TRP A 106 6.58 -0.49 -3.90
CA TRP A 106 6.88 -1.37 -5.05
C TRP A 106 6.59 -0.71 -6.41
N LYS A 107 7.21 0.45 -6.67
CA LYS A 107 7.02 1.24 -7.90
C LYS A 107 7.20 0.42 -9.19
N ARG A 108 8.08 -0.58 -9.15
CA ARG A 108 8.41 -1.47 -10.28
C ARG A 108 7.49 -2.70 -10.40
N SER A 109 6.49 -2.84 -9.55
CA SER A 109 5.53 -3.95 -9.65
C SER A 109 4.66 -3.85 -10.89
N THR A 110 4.17 -4.99 -11.35
CA THR A 110 3.21 -5.11 -12.46
C THR A 110 1.77 -4.83 -12.05
N LEU A 111 1.52 -4.58 -10.76
CA LEU A 111 0.18 -4.26 -10.24
C LEU A 111 -0.41 -3.02 -10.92
N PRO A 112 -1.75 -2.96 -11.04
CA PRO A 112 -2.43 -1.71 -11.36
C PRO A 112 -2.07 -0.68 -10.28
N LYS A 113 -1.77 0.55 -10.69
CA LYS A 113 -1.18 1.54 -9.78
C LYS A 113 -1.80 2.94 -9.87
N ILE A 114 -2.00 3.55 -8.71
CA ILE A 114 -2.20 4.99 -8.56
C ILE A 114 -0.82 5.62 -8.36
N VAL A 115 -0.49 6.60 -9.21
CA VAL A 115 0.82 7.25 -9.21
C VAL A 115 0.69 8.68 -8.70
N MET A 116 1.26 8.95 -7.53
CA MET A 116 1.39 10.30 -7.01
C MET A 116 2.51 11.04 -7.74
N VAL A 117 2.15 12.09 -8.47
CA VAL A 117 3.08 12.93 -9.22
C VAL A 117 3.24 14.30 -8.57
N GLY A 118 4.38 14.92 -8.82
CA GLY A 118 4.56 16.36 -8.61
C GLY A 118 4.11 17.12 -9.86
N ALA A 119 3.87 18.43 -9.71
CA ALA A 119 3.28 19.30 -10.73
C ALA A 119 3.91 19.17 -12.14
N ASP A 120 5.20 18.86 -12.22
CA ASP A 120 5.97 18.95 -13.47
C ASP A 120 6.53 17.60 -13.96
N LYS A 121 6.18 16.48 -13.32
CA LYS A 121 6.85 15.20 -13.63
C LYS A 121 5.92 13.99 -13.62
N ILE A 122 5.56 13.56 -14.82
CA ILE A 122 5.04 12.23 -15.12
C ILE A 122 6.23 11.36 -15.53
N GLU A 123 6.46 10.28 -14.80
CA GLU A 123 7.45 9.27 -15.19
C GLU A 123 6.79 8.17 -16.00
N GLU A 124 7.52 7.54 -16.91
CA GLU A 124 7.00 6.37 -17.60
C GLU A 124 6.74 5.23 -16.62
N MET A 125 5.47 4.84 -16.48
CA MET A 125 5.00 3.80 -15.57
C MET A 125 4.04 2.88 -16.32
N THR A 126 4.09 1.59 -16.02
CA THR A 126 3.19 0.60 -16.60
C THR A 126 1.94 0.42 -15.73
N ASN A 127 0.84 -0.02 -16.34
CA ASN A 127 -0.40 -0.39 -15.65
C ASN A 127 -0.96 0.71 -14.72
N VAL A 128 -0.94 1.96 -15.19
CA VAL A 128 -1.43 3.11 -14.41
C VAL A 128 -2.95 3.18 -14.45
N VAL A 129 -3.57 3.16 -13.27
CA VAL A 129 -5.00 3.37 -13.08
C VAL A 129 -5.33 4.87 -13.08
N ALA A 130 -4.54 5.65 -12.35
CA ALA A 130 -4.70 7.09 -12.22
C ALA A 130 -3.38 7.78 -11.87
N TRP A 131 -3.14 8.95 -12.46
CA TRP A 131 -2.17 9.92 -11.97
C TRP A 131 -2.87 10.83 -10.96
N VAL A 132 -2.24 11.10 -9.81
CA VAL A 132 -2.85 11.92 -8.76
C VAL A 132 -1.90 12.99 -8.24
N GLN A 133 -2.44 14.18 -8.00
CA GLN A 133 -1.73 15.28 -7.35
C GLN A 133 -2.72 16.15 -6.56
N ASN A 134 -2.21 17.17 -5.86
CA ASN A 134 -3.08 18.21 -5.31
C ASN A 134 -3.31 19.27 -6.39
N CYS A 135 -4.45 19.23 -7.07
CA CYS A 135 -4.78 20.18 -8.14
C CYS A 135 -5.94 21.13 -7.80
N GLN A 136 -6.54 21.02 -6.63
CA GLN A 136 -7.68 21.83 -6.17
C GLN A 136 -8.86 21.84 -7.16
N SER A 137 -8.97 20.79 -7.97
CA SER A 137 -9.93 20.62 -9.07
C SER A 137 -10.04 19.13 -9.38
N SER A 138 -11.21 18.62 -9.79
CA SER A 138 -11.45 17.16 -9.91
C SER A 138 -10.42 16.42 -10.77
N SER A 139 -10.00 17.02 -11.89
CA SER A 139 -8.83 16.58 -12.64
C SER A 139 -8.30 17.69 -13.56
N ILE A 140 -7.02 17.57 -13.95
CA ILE A 140 -6.39 18.39 -14.97
C ILE A 140 -5.72 17.50 -16.03
N ALA A 141 -5.62 17.99 -17.26
CA ALA A 141 -4.83 17.34 -18.30
C ALA A 141 -3.35 17.75 -18.17
N VAL A 142 -2.45 16.76 -18.13
CA VAL A 142 -1.00 16.98 -18.15
C VAL A 142 -0.42 16.14 -19.28
N GLY A 143 -0.08 16.78 -20.40
CA GLY A 143 0.28 16.08 -21.63
C GLY A 143 -0.91 15.31 -22.20
N GLN A 144 -0.75 13.99 -22.39
CA GLN A 144 -1.83 13.09 -22.84
C GLN A 144 -2.58 12.42 -21.68
N GLU A 145 -2.14 12.65 -20.45
CA GLU A 145 -2.64 11.97 -19.26
C GLU A 145 -3.65 12.84 -18.50
N GLN A 146 -4.61 12.17 -17.88
CA GLN A 146 -5.53 12.81 -16.93
C GLN A 146 -5.00 12.63 -15.51
N VAL A 147 -4.81 13.75 -14.81
CA VAL A 147 -4.34 13.81 -13.43
C VAL A 147 -5.48 14.21 -12.52
N TYR A 148 -5.83 13.34 -11.58
CA TYR A 148 -6.94 13.51 -10.65
C TYR A 148 -6.50 14.21 -9.36
N ASP A 149 -7.44 14.89 -8.71
CA ASP A 149 -7.17 15.36 -7.35
C ASP A 149 -6.99 14.16 -6.43
N ARG A 150 -5.88 14.15 -5.68
CA ARG A 150 -5.65 13.16 -4.62
C ARG A 150 -6.71 13.22 -3.52
N ASP A 151 -7.42 14.35 -3.42
CA ASP A 151 -8.48 14.57 -2.46
C ASP A 151 -9.87 14.16 -2.96
N ASP A 152 -10.03 13.88 -4.25
CA ASP A 152 -11.25 13.32 -4.85
C ASP A 152 -11.28 11.79 -4.70
N ILE A 153 -11.46 11.33 -3.45
CA ILE A 153 -11.45 9.91 -3.10
C ILE A 153 -12.59 9.15 -3.78
N GLU A 154 -13.72 9.80 -4.02
CA GLU A 154 -14.87 9.18 -4.69
C GLU A 154 -14.52 8.81 -6.14
N ALA A 155 -13.94 9.75 -6.90
CA ALA A 155 -13.48 9.47 -8.26
C ALA A 155 -12.42 8.36 -8.28
N LEU A 156 -11.47 8.37 -7.33
CA LEU A 156 -10.44 7.32 -7.24
C LEU A 156 -11.05 5.95 -6.93
N VAL A 157 -12.04 5.86 -6.04
CA VAL A 157 -12.74 4.60 -5.76
C VAL A 157 -13.46 4.08 -7.00
N LEU A 158 -14.15 4.95 -7.76
CA LEU A 158 -14.81 4.57 -9.00
C LEU A 158 -13.83 4.03 -10.05
N LEU A 159 -12.67 4.67 -10.21
CA LEU A 159 -11.61 4.19 -11.10
C LEU A 159 -11.06 2.83 -10.67
N ILE A 160 -10.82 2.63 -9.37
CA ILE A 160 -10.34 1.35 -8.83
C ILE A 160 -11.39 0.26 -9.04
N LYS A 161 -12.67 0.53 -8.79
CA LYS A 161 -13.75 -0.43 -9.04
C LYS A 161 -13.78 -0.86 -10.49
N SER A 162 -13.84 0.11 -11.40
CA SER A 162 -13.90 -0.16 -12.84
C SER A 162 -12.67 -0.90 -13.37
N ARG A 163 -11.45 -0.46 -13.01
CA ARG A 163 -10.20 -0.93 -13.64
C ARG A 163 -9.51 -2.07 -12.89
N VAL A 164 -9.80 -2.29 -11.61
CA VAL A 164 -9.11 -3.29 -10.78
C VAL A 164 -10.09 -4.37 -10.28
N LEU A 165 -11.26 -3.95 -9.81
CA LEU A 165 -12.26 -4.87 -9.28
C LEU A 165 -13.16 -5.44 -10.39
N HIS A 166 -13.32 -4.69 -11.49
CA HIS A 166 -14.25 -4.96 -12.61
C HIS A 166 -15.71 -4.99 -12.15
N GLU A 167 -16.07 -3.97 -11.38
CA GLU A 167 -17.41 -3.72 -10.82
C GLU A 167 -17.94 -2.35 -11.25
#